data_AF-A0A956H832-F1
#
_entry.id   AF-A0A956H832-F1
#
_cell.length_a   1.000
_cell.length_b   1.000
_cell.length_c   1.000
_cell.angle_alpha   90.00
_cell.angle_beta   90.00
_cell.angle_gamma   90.00
#
_symmetry.space_group_name_H-M   'P 1'
#
loop_
_entity.id
_entity.type
_entity.pdbx_description
1 polymer ?
#
loop_
_entity_poly.entity_id
_entity_poly.type
_entity_poly.pdbx_seq_one_letter_code
_entity_poly.pdbx_strand_id
1 'polypeptide(L)'
;MGWALVIYGGMVTLGWSARVLLPELANAEDAFIAATDSLLPAVLAGIMIAALLSAIMSTADSQLLVAASTISHDLLGLRGERDSSDPRTLRRSRATVLALSIGAVGVALLVDESIFSSVLFAWTAMGAAFGPLLLVTVLRRRPRAAWVLAAMGVGFAMSVIAHFISSPQGVLLERVAPFVVAFFLAWWGSRPRIAEN
;
A
#
# COMPACT_ATOMS: atom_id res chain seq x y z
N MET A 1 9.40 19.04 -3.18
CA MET A 1 8.42 19.26 -4.27
C MET A 1 9.04 19.11 -5.66
N GLY A 2 10.20 19.70 -5.95
CA GLY A 2 10.85 19.56 -7.28
C GLY A 2 11.11 18.11 -7.71
N TRP A 3 11.53 17.23 -6.80
CA TRP A 3 11.80 15.83 -7.13
C TRP A 3 10.55 15.06 -7.61
N ALA A 4 9.41 15.23 -6.92
CA ALA A 4 8.16 14.58 -7.29
C ALA A 4 7.69 14.98 -8.70
N LEU A 5 7.85 16.26 -9.06
CA LEU A 5 7.52 16.75 -10.41
C LEU A 5 8.36 16.06 -11.49
N VAL A 6 9.65 15.86 -11.24
CA VAL A 6 10.54 15.19 -12.19
C VAL A 6 10.14 13.73 -12.38
N ILE A 7 9.88 12.99 -11.28
CA ILE A 7 9.48 11.58 -11.37
C ILE A 7 8.12 11.44 -12.07
N TYR A 8 7.08 12.10 -11.54
CA TYR A 8 5.73 11.93 -12.06
C TYR A 8 5.60 12.48 -13.47
N GLY A 9 6.28 13.59 -13.77
CA GLY A 9 6.39 14.10 -15.12
C GLY A 9 7.00 13.08 -16.08
N GLY A 10 8.14 12.49 -15.70
CA GLY A 10 8.82 11.45 -16.50
C GLY A 10 7.97 10.17 -16.68
N MET A 11 7.26 9.74 -15.65
CA MET A 11 6.37 8.57 -15.72
C MET A 11 5.19 8.81 -16.69
N VAL A 12 4.56 9.99 -16.62
CA VAL A 12 3.43 10.34 -17.49
C VAL A 12 3.88 10.48 -18.94
N THR A 13 5.01 11.16 -19.20
CA THR A 13 5.53 11.31 -20.56
C THR A 13 5.94 9.97 -21.16
N LEU A 14 6.56 9.08 -20.38
CA LEU A 14 6.88 7.72 -20.83
C LEU A 14 5.61 6.94 -21.16
N GLY A 15 4.59 6.97 -20.29
CA GLY A 15 3.33 6.26 -20.51
C GLY A 15 2.60 6.75 -21.78
N TRP A 16 2.54 8.06 -22.00
CA TRP A 16 1.96 8.61 -23.23
C TRP A 16 2.78 8.28 -24.48
N SER A 17 4.11 8.34 -24.39
CA SER A 17 4.98 8.01 -25.51
C SER A 17 4.87 6.52 -25.88
N ALA A 18 4.87 5.63 -24.88
CA ALA A 18 4.69 4.20 -25.09
C ALA A 18 3.33 3.88 -25.73
N ARG A 19 2.26 4.56 -25.33
CA ARG A 19 0.94 4.37 -25.95
C ARG A 19 0.90 4.73 -27.44
N VAL A 20 1.67 5.72 -27.87
CA VAL A 20 1.74 6.13 -29.28
C VAL A 20 2.71 5.24 -30.07
N LEU A 21 3.86 4.90 -29.50
CA LEU A 21 4.92 4.14 -30.17
C LEU A 21 4.68 2.63 -30.19
N LEU A 22 3.95 2.10 -29.20
CA LEU A 22 3.70 0.67 -29.00
C LEU A 22 2.19 0.42 -28.81
N PRO A 23 1.36 0.67 -29.84
CA PRO A 23 -0.10 0.60 -29.73
C PRO A 23 -0.64 -0.82 -29.48
N GLU A 24 0.14 -1.86 -29.84
CA GLU A 24 -0.23 -3.28 -29.72
C GLU A 24 0.20 -3.90 -28.38
N LEU A 25 0.61 -3.10 -27.38
CA LEU A 25 0.96 -3.58 -26.04
C LEU A 25 -0.25 -4.24 -25.38
N ALA A 26 -0.14 -5.55 -25.13
CA ALA A 26 -1.17 -6.33 -24.45
C ALA A 26 -1.40 -5.86 -23.00
N ASN A 27 -0.31 -5.57 -22.27
CA ASN A 27 -0.36 -5.09 -20.89
C ASN A 27 0.29 -3.72 -20.78
N ALA A 28 -0.43 -2.75 -20.21
CA ALA A 28 0.09 -1.40 -20.00
C ALA A 28 1.25 -1.34 -18.99
N GLU A 29 1.36 -2.33 -18.09
CA GLU A 29 2.42 -2.39 -17.07
C GLU A 29 3.79 -2.75 -17.68
N ASP A 30 3.80 -3.39 -18.84
CA ASP A 30 5.01 -3.76 -19.58
C ASP A 30 5.59 -2.58 -20.38
N ALA A 31 4.88 -1.44 -20.44
CA ALA A 31 5.22 -0.30 -21.28
C ALA A 31 6.66 0.19 -21.08
N PHE A 32 7.15 0.24 -19.85
CA PHE A 32 8.53 0.65 -19.56
C PHE A 32 9.55 -0.33 -20.13
N ILE A 33 9.33 -1.63 -19.93
CA ILE A 33 10.25 -2.69 -20.38
C ILE A 33 10.27 -2.74 -21.91
N ALA A 34 9.08 -2.73 -22.54
CA ALA A 34 8.95 -2.76 -23.99
C ALA A 34 9.53 -1.49 -24.66
N ALA A 35 9.32 -0.31 -24.06
CA ALA A 35 9.93 0.93 -24.57
C ALA A 35 11.46 0.92 -24.43
N THR A 36 11.98 0.38 -23.32
CA THR A 36 13.42 0.27 -23.09
C THR A 36 14.08 -0.66 -24.11
N ASP A 37 13.47 -1.81 -24.37
CA ASP A 37 13.99 -2.81 -25.30
C ASP A 37 13.93 -2.36 -26.77
N SER A 38 12.87 -1.64 -27.15
CA SER A 38 12.67 -1.16 -28.53
C SER A 38 13.45 0.11 -28.87
N LEU A 39 13.70 1.00 -27.91
CA LEU A 39 14.26 2.33 -28.17
C LEU A 39 15.75 2.47 -27.81
N LEU A 40 16.29 1.61 -26.95
CA LEU A 40 17.67 1.71 -26.48
C LEU A 40 18.56 0.60 -27.06
N PRO A 41 19.87 0.86 -27.21
CA PRO A 41 20.83 -0.20 -27.49
C PRO A 41 20.84 -1.25 -26.37
N ALA A 42 21.08 -2.52 -26.71
CA ALA A 42 21.00 -3.65 -25.78
C ALA A 42 21.75 -3.44 -24.44
N VAL A 43 22.92 -2.80 -24.47
CA VAL A 43 23.70 -2.50 -23.25
C VAL A 43 22.95 -1.53 -22.33
N LEU A 44 22.39 -0.44 -22.89
CA LEU A 44 21.64 0.53 -22.10
C LEU A 44 20.30 -0.06 -21.64
N ALA A 45 19.63 -0.85 -22.47
CA ALA A 45 18.39 -1.53 -22.10
C ALA A 45 18.61 -2.45 -20.87
N GLY A 46 19.69 -3.23 -20.87
CA GLY A 46 20.07 -4.06 -19.74
C GLY A 46 20.35 -3.25 -18.47
N ILE A 47 21.05 -2.11 -18.58
CA ILE A 47 21.30 -1.21 -17.45
C ILE A 47 19.99 -0.63 -16.88
N MET A 48 19.07 -0.22 -17.76
CA MET A 48 17.79 0.36 -17.35
C MET A 48 16.91 -0.65 -16.61
N ILE A 49 16.82 -1.89 -17.10
CA ILE A 49 16.08 -2.97 -16.43
C ILE A 49 16.74 -3.34 -15.10
N ALA A 50 18.08 -3.40 -15.04
CA ALA A 50 18.79 -3.64 -13.79
C ALA A 50 18.54 -2.52 -12.76
N ALA A 51 18.50 -1.26 -13.19
CA ALA A 51 18.18 -0.12 -12.34
C ALA A 51 16.72 -0.18 -11.83
N LEU A 52 15.77 -0.55 -12.69
CA LEU A 52 14.38 -0.78 -12.31
C LEU A 52 14.26 -1.87 -11.23
N LEU A 53 14.87 -3.04 -11.47
CA LEU A 53 14.85 -4.16 -10.53
C LEU A 53 15.51 -3.78 -9.20
N SER A 54 16.62 -3.04 -9.24
CA SER A 54 17.29 -2.54 -8.03
C SER A 54 16.39 -1.59 -7.23
N ALA A 55 15.68 -0.68 -7.89
CA ALA A 55 14.73 0.23 -7.24
C ALA A 55 13.56 -0.54 -6.59
N ILE A 56 13.00 -1.54 -7.29
CA ILE A 56 11.93 -2.41 -6.78
C ILE A 56 12.42 -3.18 -5.53
N MET A 57 13.60 -3.80 -5.60
CA MET A 57 14.16 -4.55 -4.47
C MET A 57 14.37 -3.66 -3.24
N SER A 58 14.93 -2.46 -3.43
CA SER A 58 15.13 -1.51 -2.31
C SER A 58 13.83 -1.12 -1.63
N THR A 59 12.75 -0.99 -2.40
CA THR A 59 11.42 -0.67 -1.89
C THR A 59 10.84 -1.89 -1.17
N ALA A 60 10.85 -3.06 -1.81
CA ALA A 60 10.35 -4.30 -1.24
C ALA A 60 11.03 -4.65 0.09
N ASP A 61 12.35 -4.53 0.17
CA ASP A 61 13.14 -4.80 1.39
C ASP A 61 12.70 -3.88 2.54
N SER A 62 12.54 -2.58 2.27
CA SER A 62 12.07 -1.63 3.28
C SER A 62 10.66 -1.93 3.77
N GLN A 63 9.73 -2.28 2.87
CA GLN A 63 8.34 -2.60 3.25
C GLN A 63 8.25 -3.90 4.04
N LEU A 64 8.98 -4.94 3.63
CA LEU A 64 9.05 -6.22 4.35
C LEU A 64 9.66 -6.04 5.73
N LEU A 65 10.73 -5.25 5.85
CA LEU A 65 11.36 -4.97 7.14
C LEU A 65 10.43 -4.20 8.07
N VAL A 66 9.74 -3.18 7.56
CA VAL A 66 8.75 -2.42 8.34
C VAL A 66 7.63 -3.36 8.83
N ALA A 67 7.02 -4.14 7.93
CA ALA A 67 5.96 -5.08 8.29
C ALA A 67 6.42 -6.13 9.31
N ALA A 68 7.61 -6.72 9.12
CA ALA A 68 8.19 -7.68 10.04
C ALA A 68 8.49 -7.06 11.41
N SER A 69 8.96 -5.81 11.43
CA SER A 69 9.22 -5.09 12.68
C SER A 69 7.92 -4.83 13.45
N THR A 70 6.84 -4.43 12.76
CA THR A 70 5.52 -4.24 13.39
C THR A 70 4.98 -5.55 13.96
N ILE A 71 5.06 -6.66 13.22
CA ILE A 71 4.57 -7.95 13.72
C ILE A 71 5.41 -8.45 14.89
N SER A 72 6.73 -8.43 14.76
CA SER A 72 7.62 -8.91 15.82
C SER A 72 7.51 -8.04 17.07
N HIS A 73 7.43 -6.72 16.94
CA HIS A 73 7.44 -5.81 18.08
C HIS A 73 6.05 -5.60 18.71
N ASP A 74 5.02 -5.38 17.89
CA ASP A 74 3.70 -4.98 18.38
C ASP A 74 2.77 -6.18 18.59
N LEU A 75 2.86 -7.25 17.79
CA LEU A 75 2.00 -8.43 17.93
C LEU A 75 2.64 -9.53 18.79
N LEU A 76 3.92 -9.81 18.60
CA LEU A 76 4.63 -10.87 19.34
C LEU A 76 5.19 -10.40 20.70
N GLY A 77 4.93 -9.14 21.08
CA GLY A 77 5.15 -8.67 22.44
C GLY A 77 6.60 -8.32 22.81
N LEU A 78 7.47 -8.00 21.84
CA LEU A 78 8.84 -7.52 22.16
C LEU A 78 8.87 -6.16 22.88
N ARG A 79 7.70 -5.55 23.17
CA ARG A 79 7.56 -4.36 24.04
C ARG A 79 8.30 -4.47 25.39
N GLY A 80 8.63 -5.67 25.87
CA GLY A 80 9.35 -5.91 27.13
C GLY A 80 10.84 -6.27 26.99
N GLU A 81 11.32 -6.71 25.83
CA GLU A 81 12.72 -7.10 25.63
C GLU A 81 13.49 -5.86 25.14
N ARG A 82 13.79 -4.94 26.09
CA ARG A 82 14.69 -3.79 25.89
C ARG A 82 16.13 -4.17 25.53
N ASP A 83 16.41 -5.45 25.34
CA ASP A 83 17.71 -5.92 24.95
C ASP A 83 17.69 -6.36 23.49
N SER A 84 17.90 -5.39 22.60
CA SER A 84 18.16 -5.63 21.18
C SER A 84 19.40 -6.52 20.95
N SER A 85 20.13 -6.88 22.01
CA SER A 85 21.29 -7.75 21.99
C SER A 85 20.98 -9.23 22.23
N ASP A 86 19.73 -9.63 22.56
CA ASP A 86 19.40 -11.05 22.69
C ASP A 86 19.39 -11.74 21.30
N PRO A 87 20.27 -12.73 21.05
CA PRO A 87 20.28 -13.50 19.80
C PRO A 87 18.93 -14.19 19.48
N ARG A 88 18.04 -14.38 20.47
CA ARG A 88 16.68 -14.90 20.26
C ARG A 88 15.77 -13.89 19.57
N THR A 89 15.92 -12.60 19.87
CA THR A 89 15.15 -11.51 19.24
C THR A 89 15.50 -11.40 17.76
N LEU A 90 16.79 -11.48 17.41
CA LEU A 90 17.25 -11.48 16.02
C LEU A 90 16.73 -12.70 15.23
N ARG A 91 16.71 -13.89 15.84
CA ARG A 91 16.16 -15.10 15.20
C ARG A 91 14.67 -14.98 14.91
N ARG A 92 13.89 -14.44 15.85
CA ARG A 92 12.44 -14.22 15.67
C ARG A 92 12.15 -13.19 14.58
N SER A 93 12.89 -12.09 14.54
CA SER A 93 12.76 -11.07 13.49
C SER A 93 13.06 -11.68 12.10
N ARG A 94 14.16 -12.42 11.94
CA ARG A 94 14.49 -13.10 10.69
C ARG A 94 13.45 -14.13 10.26
N ALA A 95 12.91 -14.90 11.21
CA ALA A 95 11.83 -15.85 10.94
C ALA A 95 10.55 -15.15 10.47
N THR A 96 10.21 -14.00 11.07
CA THR A 96 9.05 -13.18 10.68
C THR A 96 9.22 -12.62 9.27
N VAL A 97 10.40 -12.09 8.94
CA VAL A 97 10.72 -11.63 7.57
C VAL A 97 10.57 -12.78 6.58
N LEU A 98 11.17 -13.94 6.87
CA LEU A 98 11.10 -15.10 5.98
C LEU A 98 9.65 -15.56 5.74
N ALA A 99 8.83 -15.63 6.80
CA ALA A 99 7.43 -16.00 6.68
C ALA A 99 6.63 -14.99 5.84
N LEU A 100 6.85 -13.69 6.04
CA LEU A 100 6.21 -12.64 5.24
C LEU A 100 6.66 -12.69 3.78
N SER A 101 7.94 -12.90 3.51
CA SER A 101 8.47 -13.02 2.15
C SER A 101 7.85 -14.21 1.42
N ILE A 102 7.75 -15.37 2.07
CA ILE A 102 7.10 -16.56 1.50
C ILE A 102 5.62 -16.27 1.21
N GLY A 103 4.91 -15.63 2.15
CA GLY A 103 3.51 -15.24 1.95
C GLY A 103 3.33 -14.25 0.80
N ALA A 104 4.18 -13.24 0.71
CA ALA A 104 4.15 -12.23 -0.37
C ALA A 104 4.41 -12.86 -1.75
N VAL A 105 5.40 -13.75 -1.85
CA VAL A 105 5.66 -14.50 -3.10
C VAL A 105 4.48 -15.42 -3.43
N GLY A 106 3.90 -16.09 -2.44
CA GLY A 106 2.71 -16.93 -2.65
C GLY A 106 1.53 -16.13 -3.21
N VAL A 107 1.24 -14.95 -2.65
CA VAL A 107 0.21 -14.04 -3.17
C VAL A 107 0.56 -13.58 -4.59
N ALA A 108 1.81 -13.18 -4.84
CA ALA A 108 2.25 -12.73 -6.15
C ALA A 108 2.15 -13.81 -7.25
N LEU A 109 2.25 -15.09 -6.89
CA LEU A 109 2.12 -16.20 -7.84
C LEU A 109 0.67 -16.67 -8.05
N LEU A 110 -0.23 -16.39 -7.11
CA LEU A 110 -1.63 -16.86 -7.14
C LEU A 110 -2.62 -15.80 -7.61
N VAL A 111 -2.31 -14.52 -7.43
CA VAL A 111 -3.19 -13.41 -7.79
C VAL A 111 -2.96 -13.04 -9.26
N ASP A 112 -3.98 -13.31 -10.09
CA ASP A 112 -4.02 -12.95 -11.51
C ASP A 112 -4.67 -11.57 -11.70
N GLU A 113 -4.13 -10.56 -11.03
CA GLU A 113 -4.56 -9.17 -11.10
C GLU A 113 -3.38 -8.27 -11.44
N SER A 114 -3.63 -7.20 -12.19
CA SER A 114 -2.62 -6.18 -12.46
C SER A 114 -2.00 -5.63 -11.17
N ILE A 115 -0.72 -5.25 -11.23
CA ILE A 115 0.00 -4.63 -10.11
C ILE A 115 -0.75 -3.38 -9.66
N PHE A 116 -1.21 -2.56 -10.60
CA PHE A 116 -1.99 -1.35 -10.34
C PHE A 116 -3.27 -1.64 -9.55
N SER A 117 -4.04 -2.64 -9.94
CA SER A 117 -5.29 -2.98 -9.25
C SER A 117 -5.03 -3.53 -7.86
N SER A 118 -4.00 -4.36 -7.69
CA SER A 118 -3.57 -4.89 -6.38
C SER A 118 -3.15 -3.78 -5.42
N VAL A 119 -2.32 -2.83 -5.89
CA VAL A 119 -1.86 -1.68 -5.09
C VAL A 119 -3.02 -0.75 -4.75
N LEU A 120 -3.91 -0.50 -5.71
CA LEU A 120 -5.05 0.37 -5.53
C LEU A 120 -6.05 -0.21 -4.54
N PHE A 121 -6.31 -1.52 -4.60
CA PHE A 121 -7.07 -2.24 -3.60
C PHE A 121 -6.47 -2.07 -2.19
N ALA A 122 -5.18 -2.35 -2.03
CA ALA A 122 -4.49 -2.20 -0.73
C ALA A 122 -4.60 -0.77 -0.18
N TRP A 123 -4.41 0.24 -1.04
CA TRP A 123 -4.56 1.64 -0.67
C TRP A 123 -5.99 2.00 -0.29
N THR A 124 -6.99 1.49 -1.02
CA THR A 124 -8.41 1.78 -0.70
C THR A 124 -8.82 1.18 0.64
N ALA A 125 -8.44 -0.07 0.92
CA ALA A 125 -8.73 -0.74 2.18
C ALA A 125 -8.05 -0.04 3.36
N MET A 126 -6.76 0.32 3.22
CA MET A 126 -6.03 1.08 4.23
C MET A 126 -6.62 2.49 4.42
N GLY A 127 -6.94 3.16 3.32
CA GLY A 127 -7.56 4.48 3.31
C GLY A 127 -8.90 4.51 4.01
N ALA A 128 -9.77 3.51 3.79
CA ALA A 128 -11.05 3.39 4.47
C ALA A 128 -10.92 3.03 5.95
N ALA A 129 -9.91 2.25 6.34
CA ALA A 129 -9.69 1.87 7.74
C ALA A 129 -9.16 3.03 8.59
N PHE A 130 -8.17 3.79 8.10
CA PHE A 130 -7.46 4.80 8.89
C PHE A 130 -7.84 6.24 8.53
N GLY A 131 -8.10 6.52 7.25
CA GLY A 131 -8.35 7.88 6.75
C GLY A 131 -9.52 8.59 7.45
N PRO A 132 -10.69 7.94 7.66
CA PRO A 132 -11.81 8.55 8.36
C PRO A 132 -11.47 8.98 9.79
N LEU A 133 -10.70 8.17 10.51
CA LEU A 133 -10.29 8.47 11.88
C LEU A 133 -9.29 9.61 11.95
N LEU A 134 -8.33 9.65 11.01
CA LEU A 134 -7.43 10.78 10.86
C LEU A 134 -8.22 12.07 10.59
N LEU A 135 -9.23 12.02 9.71
CA LEU A 135 -10.07 13.17 9.42
C LEU A 135 -10.87 13.63 10.65
N VAL A 136 -11.53 12.72 11.36
CA VAL A 136 -12.27 13.04 12.61
C VAL A 136 -11.34 13.66 13.66
N THR A 137 -10.11 13.16 13.80
CA THR A 137 -9.15 13.69 14.77
C THR A 137 -8.60 15.06 14.39
N VAL A 138 -8.37 15.32 13.10
CA VAL A 138 -8.00 16.65 12.56
C VAL A 138 -9.15 17.65 12.74
N LEU A 139 -10.40 17.22 12.60
CA LEU A 139 -11.60 18.01 12.91
C LEU A 139 -11.82 18.25 14.42
N ARG A 140 -10.77 18.10 15.24
CA ARG A 140 -10.75 18.31 16.69
C ARG A 140 -11.79 17.49 17.45
N ARG A 141 -12.08 16.28 16.98
CA ARG A 141 -12.91 15.31 17.70
C ARG A 141 -12.03 14.18 18.27
N ARG A 142 -12.45 13.61 19.40
CA ARG A 142 -11.83 12.42 20.01
C ARG A 142 -12.86 11.27 20.00
N PRO A 143 -12.79 10.34 19.03
CA PRO A 143 -13.62 9.12 19.05
C PRO A 143 -13.23 8.22 20.23
N ARG A 144 -14.21 7.59 20.88
CA ARG A 144 -13.94 6.62 21.96
C ARG A 144 -13.36 5.34 21.37
N ALA A 145 -12.57 4.59 22.15
CA ALA A 145 -11.86 3.39 21.70
C ALA A 145 -12.76 2.37 20.95
N ALA A 146 -13.97 2.10 21.44
CA ALA A 146 -14.90 1.18 20.78
C ALA A 146 -15.29 1.65 19.36
N TRP A 147 -15.51 2.95 19.17
CA TRP A 147 -15.85 3.53 17.87
C TRP A 147 -14.67 3.64 16.93
N VAL A 148 -13.45 3.78 17.47
CA VAL A 148 -12.21 3.68 16.69
C VAL A 148 -12.10 2.30 16.09
N LEU A 149 -12.19 1.24 16.90
CA LEU A 149 -12.09 -0.14 16.42
C LEU A 149 -13.23 -0.50 15.46
N ALA A 150 -14.47 -0.06 15.76
CA ALA A 150 -15.60 -0.28 14.87
C ALA A 150 -15.42 0.42 13.51
N ALA A 151 -14.98 1.68 13.48
CA ALA A 151 -14.75 2.40 12.24
C ALA A 151 -13.63 1.77 11.41
N MET A 152 -12.51 1.37 12.04
CA MET A 152 -11.41 0.68 11.35
C MET A 152 -11.88 -0.65 10.75
N GLY A 153 -12.55 -1.48 11.56
CA GLY A 153 -13.01 -2.80 11.15
C GLY A 153 -14.06 -2.72 10.04
N VAL A 154 -15.06 -1.83 10.17
CA VAL A 154 -16.10 -1.64 9.16
C VAL A 154 -15.53 -1.06 7.87
N GLY A 155 -14.69 -0.03 7.95
CA GLY A 155 -14.06 0.57 6.77
C GLY A 155 -13.21 -0.44 6.00
N PHE A 156 -12.38 -1.23 6.70
CA PHE A 156 -11.59 -2.28 6.09
C PHE A 156 -12.45 -3.39 5.50
N ALA A 157 -13.34 -3.99 6.30
CA ALA A 157 -14.16 -5.13 5.87
C ALA A 157 -15.07 -4.76 4.68
N MET A 158 -15.67 -3.57 4.69
CA MET A 158 -16.52 -3.12 3.60
C MET A 158 -15.73 -2.88 2.32
N SER A 159 -14.47 -2.41 2.41
CA SER A 159 -13.59 -2.28 1.23
C SER A 159 -13.22 -3.65 0.64
N VAL A 160 -12.90 -4.62 1.51
CA VAL A 160 -12.60 -6.00 1.09
C VAL A 160 -13.82 -6.66 0.44
N ILE A 161 -14.98 -6.57 1.08
CA ILE A 161 -16.23 -7.14 0.57
C ILE A 161 -16.61 -6.49 -0.76
N ALA A 162 -16.48 -5.16 -0.86
CA ALA A 162 -16.82 -4.45 -2.08
C ALA A 162 -15.88 -4.84 -3.24
N HIS A 163 -14.60 -5.09 -2.98
CA HIS A 163 -13.65 -5.55 -3.99
C HIS A 163 -14.04 -6.91 -4.60
N PHE A 164 -14.54 -7.85 -3.79
CA PHE A 164 -14.94 -9.18 -4.27
C PHE A 164 -16.35 -9.24 -4.89
N ILE A 165 -17.20 -8.23 -4.66
CA ILE A 165 -18.60 -8.20 -5.14
C ILE A 165 -18.78 -7.28 -6.36
N SER A 166 -17.99 -6.22 -6.47
CA SER A 166 -18.25 -5.13 -7.43
C SER A 166 -17.69 -5.44 -8.82
N SER A 167 -18.51 -5.26 -9.86
CA SER A 167 -18.06 -5.23 -11.26
C SER A 167 -17.30 -3.93 -11.57
N PRO A 168 -16.49 -3.85 -12.66
CA PRO A 168 -15.55 -2.76 -12.95
C PRO A 168 -16.12 -1.32 -13.00
N GLN A 169 -17.44 -1.15 -13.00
CA GLN A 169 -18.13 0.15 -13.05
C GLN A 169 -18.47 0.73 -11.66
N GLY A 170 -18.17 0.03 -10.56
CA GLY A 170 -18.49 0.42 -9.17
C GLY A 170 -17.47 1.30 -8.43
N VAL A 171 -16.42 1.78 -9.12
CA VAL A 171 -15.20 2.37 -8.54
C VAL A 171 -15.44 3.44 -7.46
N LEU A 172 -16.43 4.31 -7.64
CA LEU A 172 -16.71 5.36 -6.66
C LEU A 172 -17.44 4.80 -5.43
N LEU A 173 -18.39 3.89 -5.61
CA LEU A 173 -19.15 3.31 -4.51
C LEU A 173 -18.27 2.38 -3.68
N GLU A 174 -17.45 1.56 -4.34
CA GLU A 174 -16.49 0.64 -3.72
C GLU A 174 -15.47 1.39 -2.84
N ARG A 175 -15.07 2.59 -3.24
CA ARG A 175 -13.99 3.34 -2.55
C ARG A 175 -14.50 4.39 -1.58
N VAL A 176 -15.57 5.08 -1.93
CA VAL A 176 -16.11 6.19 -1.14
C VAL A 176 -17.07 5.68 -0.07
N ALA A 177 -17.88 4.66 -0.35
CA ALA A 177 -18.86 4.19 0.63
C ALA A 177 -18.21 3.64 1.92
N PRO A 178 -17.18 2.77 1.87
CA PRO A 178 -16.50 2.30 3.08
C PRO A 178 -15.91 3.45 3.90
N PHE A 179 -15.30 4.43 3.22
CA PHE A 179 -14.73 5.61 3.86
C PHE A 179 -15.80 6.45 4.57
N VAL A 180 -16.91 6.72 3.88
CA VAL A 180 -18.01 7.54 4.41
C VAL A 180 -18.69 6.86 5.59
N VAL A 181 -18.96 5.54 5.50
CA VAL A 181 -19.57 4.77 6.59
C VAL A 181 -18.65 4.77 7.83
N ALA A 182 -17.37 4.48 7.64
CA ALA A 182 -16.39 4.53 8.73
C ALA A 182 -16.26 5.95 9.33
N PHE A 183 -16.34 7.00 8.52
CA PHE A 183 -16.33 8.38 8.98
C PHE A 183 -17.52 8.70 9.87
N PHE A 184 -18.74 8.37 9.44
CA PHE A 184 -19.94 8.62 10.24
C PHE A 184 -19.95 7.83 11.56
N LEU A 185 -19.50 6.58 11.54
CA LEU A 185 -19.33 5.77 12.75
C LEU A 185 -18.34 6.41 13.73
N ALA A 186 -17.18 6.83 13.24
CA ALA A 186 -16.18 7.50 14.05
C ALA A 186 -16.68 8.85 14.58
N TRP A 187 -17.38 9.62 13.75
CA TRP A 187 -17.93 10.93 14.10
C TRP A 187 -19.01 10.84 15.18
N TRP A 188 -19.97 9.91 15.04
CA TRP A 188 -21.03 9.67 16.02
C TRP A 188 -20.47 9.27 17.38
N GLY A 189 -19.42 8.45 17.37
CA GLY A 189 -18.70 8.02 18.55
C GLY A 189 -17.79 9.07 19.20
N SER A 190 -17.71 10.28 18.64
CA SER A 190 -16.68 11.26 19.00
C SER A 190 -17.18 12.39 19.90
N ARG A 191 -16.32 12.81 20.83
CA ARG A 191 -16.53 13.98 21.69
C ARG A 191 -15.71 15.17 21.18
N PRO A 192 -16.16 16.42 21.36
CA PRO A 192 -15.33 17.59 21.09
C PRO A 192 -14.06 17.52 21.92
N ARG A 193 -12.91 17.76 21.30
CA ARG A 193 -11.63 17.93 22.01
C ARG A 193 -11.68 19.34 22.63
N ILE A 194 -12.03 19.42 23.92
CA ILE A 194 -11.94 20.66 24.68
C ILE A 194 -10.46 21.08 24.67
N ALA A 195 -10.19 22.34 24.33
CA ALA A 195 -8.84 22.88 24.39
C ALA A 195 -8.39 22.88 25.84
N GLU A 196 -7.39 22.05 26.17
CA GLU A 196 -6.61 22.26 27.39
C GLU A 196 -5.76 23.51 27.12
N ASN A 197 -6.09 24.59 27.83
CA ASN A 197 -5.28 25.82 27.91
C ASN A 197 -3.99 25.54 28.69
#